data_AF-A0AAU8BRG3-F1
#
_entry.id   AF-A0AAU8BRG3-F1
#
_cell.length_a   1.000
_cell.length_b   1.000
_cell.length_c   1.000
_cell.angle_alpha   90.00
_cell.angle_beta   90.00
_cell.angle_gamma   90.00
#
_symmetry.space_group_name_H-M   'P 1'
#
loop_
_entity.id
_entity.type
_entity.pdbx_description
1 polymer ?
#
loop_
_entity_poly.entity_id
_entity_poly.type
_entity_poly.pdbx_seq_one_letter_code
_entity_poly.pdbx_strand_id
1 'polypeptide(L)'
;MTNGITKQTKSDCEKALDEVAHDEIKRHIKAQMKLHNVSAVTVAQRLTEMGRPITAQGLRNKISKGTHQTMWYWDLIKAIKNTHGKAIDRQSAS
;
A
#
# COMPACT_ATOMS: atom_id res chain seq x y z
N MET A 1 2.17 -35.75 -10.52
CA MET A 1 3.53 -35.21 -10.35
C MET A 1 3.40 -33.80 -9.80
N THR A 2 3.64 -33.61 -8.50
CA THR A 2 3.64 -32.27 -7.88
C THR A 2 4.98 -31.61 -8.21
N ASN A 3 4.99 -30.69 -9.18
CA ASN A 3 6.15 -29.83 -9.42
C ASN A 3 6.39 -29.01 -8.15
N GLY A 4 7.37 -29.44 -7.36
CA GLY A 4 7.80 -28.73 -6.16
C GLY A 4 8.27 -27.34 -6.58
N ILE A 5 7.50 -26.32 -6.22
CA ILE A 5 7.93 -24.93 -6.35
C ILE A 5 9.05 -24.74 -5.34
N THR A 6 10.29 -24.96 -5.76
CA THR A 6 11.46 -24.59 -4.96
C THR A 6 11.50 -23.07 -4.90
N LYS A 7 11.18 -22.52 -3.73
CA LYS A 7 11.29 -21.08 -3.46
C LYS A 7 12.77 -20.70 -3.61
N GLN A 8 13.14 -20.12 -4.76
CA GLN A 8 14.49 -19.62 -4.97
C GLN A 8 14.82 -18.62 -3.85
N THR A 9 15.96 -18.85 -3.19
CA THR A 9 16.48 -17.90 -2.21
C THR A 9 16.97 -16.69 -2.97
N LYS A 10 16.48 -15.50 -2.62
CA LYS A 10 16.90 -14.24 -3.23
C LYS A 10 18.40 -14.06 -3.08
N SER A 11 19.05 -13.63 -4.15
CA SER A 11 20.44 -13.16 -4.13
C SER A 11 20.59 -11.90 -3.27
N ASP A 12 21.82 -11.59 -2.85
CA ASP A 12 22.07 -10.39 -2.04
C ASP A 12 21.81 -9.10 -2.83
N CYS A 13 22.02 -9.11 -4.15
CA CYS A 13 21.64 -8.02 -5.04
C CYS A 13 20.12 -7.77 -5.04
N GLU A 14 19.30 -8.84 -5.09
CA GLU A 14 17.84 -8.72 -5.03
C GLU A 14 17.38 -8.17 -3.68
N LYS A 15 18.01 -8.57 -2.57
CA LYS A 15 17.70 -8.04 -1.24
C LYS A 15 18.04 -6.55 -1.15
N ALA A 16 19.19 -6.13 -1.67
CA ALA A 16 19.58 -4.72 -1.69
C ALA A 16 18.62 -3.87 -2.53
N LEU A 17 18.18 -4.38 -3.69
CA LEU A 17 17.17 -3.73 -4.52
C LEU A 17 15.81 -3.62 -3.80
N ASP A 18 15.39 -4.67 -3.09
CA ASP A 18 14.17 -4.66 -2.29
C ASP A 18 14.23 -3.63 -1.15
N GLU A 19 15.36 -3.50 -0.47
CA GLU A 19 15.57 -2.54 0.62
C GLU A 19 15.48 -1.09 0.11
N VAL A 20 16.14 -0.79 -1.01
CA VAL A 20 16.06 0.54 -1.65
C VAL A 20 14.62 0.84 -2.06
N ALA A 21 13.95 -0.10 -2.74
CA ALA A 21 12.55 0.07 -3.14
C ALA A 21 11.62 0.26 -1.94
N HIS A 22 11.86 -0.47 -0.84
CA HIS A 22 11.10 -0.32 0.40
C HIS A 22 11.23 1.09 0.97
N ASP A 23 12.44 1.62 1.07
CA ASP A 23 12.67 2.95 1.63
C ASP A 23 12.05 4.05 0.76
N GLU A 24 12.12 3.93 -0.56
CA GLU A 24 11.46 4.84 -1.50
C GLU A 24 9.95 4.82 -1.35
N ILE A 25 9.33 3.64 -1.30
CA ILE A 25 7.88 3.49 -1.14
C ILE A 25 7.43 4.06 0.21
N LYS A 26 8.16 3.75 1.29
CA LYS A 26 7.88 4.27 2.63
C LYS A 26 7.96 5.80 2.67
N ARG A 27 8.98 6.39 2.05
CA ARG A 27 9.12 7.84 1.93
C ARG A 27 7.95 8.43 1.14
N HIS A 28 7.57 7.80 0.03
CA HIS A 28 6.46 8.26 -0.80
C HIS A 28 5.13 8.24 -0.04
N ILE A 29 4.81 7.14 0.66
CA ILE A 29 3.58 7.01 1.45
C ILE A 29 3.51 8.12 2.51
N LYS A 30 4.59 8.33 3.27
CA LYS A 30 4.64 9.38 4.29
C LYS A 30 4.48 10.77 3.69
N ALA A 31 5.10 11.04 2.54
CA ALA A 31 4.96 12.31 1.83
C ALA A 31 3.51 12.54 1.37
N GLN A 32 2.86 11.52 0.82
CA GLN A 32 1.45 11.60 0.40
C GLN A 32 0.51 11.79 1.59
N MET A 33 0.73 11.08 2.70
CA MET A 33 -0.07 11.29 3.92
C MET A 33 0.04 12.72 4.45
N LYS A 34 1.26 13.28 4.45
CA LYS A 34 1.52 14.67 4.85
C LYS A 34 0.87 15.66 3.88
N LEU A 35 1.03 15.44 2.57
CA LEU A 35 0.47 16.28 1.51
C LEU A 35 -1.07 16.38 1.60
N HIS A 36 -1.73 15.26 1.88
CA HIS A 36 -3.18 15.20 2.00
C HIS A 36 -3.70 15.44 3.43
N ASN A 37 -2.81 15.75 4.38
CA ASN A 37 -3.11 15.96 5.79
C ASN A 37 -3.96 14.82 6.40
N VAL A 38 -3.61 13.56 6.11
CA VAL A 38 -4.34 12.38 6.59
C VAL A 38 -3.52 11.60 7.61
N SER A 39 -4.18 11.19 8.69
CA SER A 39 -3.58 10.32 9.70
C SER A 39 -3.58 8.86 9.28
N ALA A 40 -2.71 8.05 9.88
CA ALA A 40 -2.71 6.59 9.68
C ALA A 40 -4.06 5.95 10.10
N VAL A 41 -4.75 6.53 11.08
CA VAL A 41 -6.06 6.06 11.54
C VAL A 41 -7.10 6.25 10.44
N THR A 42 -7.16 7.45 9.86
CA THR A 42 -8.05 7.77 8.75
C THR A 42 -7.77 6.90 7.53
N VAL A 43 -6.50 6.69 7.20
CA VAL A 43 -6.13 5.83 6.07
C VAL A 43 -6.53 4.37 6.31
N ALA A 44 -6.38 3.86 7.53
CA ALA A 44 -6.81 2.51 7.89
C ALA A 44 -8.33 2.33 7.83
N GLN A 45 -9.10 3.34 8.26
CA GLN A 45 -10.56 3.36 8.11
C GLN A 45 -10.97 3.32 6.64
N ARG A 46 -10.41 4.19 5.80
CA ARG A 46 -10.68 4.21 4.35
C ARG A 46 -10.30 2.91 3.67
N LEU A 47 -9.16 2.31 4.03
CA LEU A 47 -8.78 0.99 3.52
C LEU A 47 -9.79 -0.10 3.92
N THR A 48 -10.33 -0.02 5.14
CA THR A 48 -11.37 -0.93 5.61
C THR A 48 -12.65 -0.77 4.81
N GLU A 49 -13.07 0.47 4.52
CA GLU A 49 -14.20 0.79 3.64
C GLU A 49 -14.01 0.27 2.21
N MET A 50 -12.75 0.22 1.73
CA MET A 50 -12.38 -0.38 0.44
C MET A 50 -12.33 -1.92 0.45
N GLY A 51 -12.77 -2.57 1.54
CA GLY A 51 -12.71 -4.04 1.67
C GLY A 51 -11.33 -4.59 2.05
N ARG A 52 -10.41 -3.74 2.51
CA ARG A 52 -9.09 -4.14 3.04
C ARG A 52 -9.01 -3.84 4.54
N PRO A 53 -9.69 -4.64 5.40
CA PRO A 53 -9.72 -4.40 6.83
C PRO A 53 -8.30 -4.40 7.41
N ILE A 54 -7.93 -3.29 8.06
CA ILE A 54 -6.62 -3.14 8.70
C ILE A 54 -6.72 -2.18 9.88
N THR A 55 -5.99 -2.49 10.96
CA THR A 55 -5.85 -1.57 12.08
C THR A 55 -4.80 -0.50 11.78
N ALA A 56 -4.89 0.67 12.42
CA ALA A 56 -3.88 1.72 12.26
C ALA A 56 -2.46 1.24 12.63
N GLN A 57 -2.35 0.39 13.66
CA GLN A 57 -1.08 -0.22 14.04
C GLN A 57 -0.60 -1.24 13.00
N GLY A 58 -1.51 -2.05 12.46
CA GLY A 58 -1.22 -2.97 11.36
C GLY A 58 -0.73 -2.24 10.11
N LEU A 59 -1.31 -1.08 9.81
CA LEU A 59 -0.90 -0.22 8.70
C LEU A 59 0.54 0.30 8.90
N ARG A 60 0.85 0.84 10.08
CA ARG A 60 2.21 1.30 10.42
C ARG A 60 3.22 0.17 10.30
N ASN A 61 2.88 -1.02 10.79
CA ASN A 61 3.74 -2.20 10.71
C ASN A 61 3.97 -2.63 9.25
N LYS A 62 2.94 -2.62 8.40
CA LYS A 62 3.09 -2.94 6.96
C LYS A 62 3.98 -1.94 6.23
N ILE A 63 3.82 -0.64 6.50
CA ILE A 63 4.68 0.41 5.95
C ILE A 63 6.12 0.22 6.44
N SER A 64 6.30 -0.16 7.70
CA SER A 64 7.64 -0.36 8.28
C SER A 64 8.33 -1.63 7.81
N LYS A 65 7.60 -2.69 7.44
CA LYS A 65 8.15 -4.00 7.08
C LYS A 65 8.37 -4.22 5.58
N GLY A 66 8.01 -3.26 4.73
CA GLY A 66 8.27 -3.35 3.29
C GLY A 66 7.49 -4.41 2.54
N THR A 67 6.50 -5.06 3.18
CA THR A 67 5.62 -6.04 2.53
C THR A 67 4.60 -5.31 1.68
N HIS A 68 5.04 -4.80 0.53
CA HIS A 68 4.26 -3.98 -0.38
C HIS A 68 3.83 -4.82 -1.58
N GLN A 69 2.74 -5.56 -1.45
CA GLN A 69 2.07 -6.06 -2.64
C GLN A 69 1.64 -4.86 -3.49
N THR A 70 1.97 -4.83 -4.78
CA THR A 70 1.73 -3.69 -5.68
C THR A 70 0.27 -3.22 -5.65
N MET A 71 -0.68 -4.16 -5.61
CA MET A 71 -2.11 -3.86 -5.49
C MET A 71 -2.46 -3.15 -4.17
N TRP A 72 -1.81 -3.53 -3.06
CA TRP A 72 -2.04 -2.93 -1.76
C TRP A 72 -1.47 -1.50 -1.68
N TYR A 73 -0.34 -1.25 -2.35
CA TYR A 73 0.21 0.11 -2.49
C TYR A 73 -0.75 1.04 -3.24
N TRP A 74 -1.33 0.59 -4.35
CA TRP A 74 -2.29 1.41 -5.10
C TRP A 74 -3.54 1.76 -4.29
N ASP A 75 -4.09 0.81 -3.55
CA ASP A 75 -5.27 1.06 -2.73
C ASP A 75 -4.94 1.96 -1.52
N LEU A 76 -3.74 1.83 -0.96
CA LEU A 76 -3.24 2.75 0.06
C LEU A 76 -3.16 4.19 -0.47
N ILE A 77 -2.62 4.39 -1.68
CA ILE A 77 -2.54 5.73 -2.29
C ILE A 77 -3.94 6.29 -2.59
N LYS A 78 -4.88 5.46 -3.07
CA LYS A 78 -6.29 5.88 -3.24
C LYS A 78 -6.93 6.29 -1.92
N ALA A 79 -6.73 5.50 -0.86
CA ALA A 79 -7.22 5.81 0.49
C ALA A 79 -6.64 7.12 1.02
N ILE A 80 -5.35 7.39 0.77
CA ILE A 80 -4.71 8.67 1.14
C ILE A 80 -5.32 9.84 0.36
N LYS A 81 -5.44 9.70 -0.96
CA LYS A 81 -5.96 10.73 -1.87
C LYS A 81 -7.47 10.97 -1.77
N ASN A 82 -8.19 10.12 -1.04
CA ASN A 82 -9.65 10.11 -0.95
C ASN A 82 -10.35 10.03 -2.33
N THR A 83 -9.74 9.35 -3.30
CA THR A 83 -10.28 9.26 -4.67
C THR A 83 -11.45 8.29 -4.81
N HIS A 84 -11.86 7.61 -3.73
CA HIS A 84 -12.96 6.66 -3.73
C HIS A 84 -14.33 7.30 -4.04
N GLY A 85 -14.50 8.60 -3.75
CA GLY A 85 -15.75 9.33 -4.00
C GLY A 85 -15.85 10.08 -5.33
N LYS A 86 -14.74 10.29 -6.08
CA LYS A 86 -14.79 11.09 -7.32
C LYS A 86 -14.95 10.28 -8.60
N ALA A 87 -14.71 8.96 -8.55
CA ALA A 87 -14.83 8.10 -9.73
C ALA A 87 -16.25 7.58 -9.95
N ILE A 88 -17.05 7.43 -8.88
CA ILE A 88 -18.42 6.91 -8.98
C ILE A 88 -19.38 8.00 -9.52
N ASP A 89 -19.15 9.27 -9.19
CA ASP A 89 -19.94 10.40 -9.71
C ASP A 89 -19.71 10.72 -11.21
N ARG A 90 -18.64 10.18 -11.83
CA ARG A 90 -18.34 10.44 -13.25
C ARG A 90 -18.93 9.41 -14.22
N GLN A 91 -19.56 8.35 -13.73
CA GLN A 91 -20.25 7.37 -14.59
C GLN A 91 -21.76 7.59 -14.67
N SER A 92 -22.29 8.67 -14.07
CA SER A 92 -23.69 9.08 -14.19
C SER A 92 -23.90 10.38 -15.00
N ALA A 93 -22.85 10.85 -15.67
CA ALA A 93 -22.92 12.02 -16.55
C ALA A 93 -22.18 11.71 -17.86
N SER A 94 -22.78 10.87 -18.71
CA SER A 94 -22.74 10.95 -20.18
C SER A 94 -23.63 9.87 -20.79
#